data_AF-A0A7L4R845-F1
#
_entry.id   AF-A0A7L4R845-F1
#
_cell.length_a   1.000
_cell.length_b   1.000
_cell.length_c   1.000
_cell.angle_alpha   90.00
_cell.angle_beta   90.00
_cell.angle_gamma   90.00
#
_symmetry.space_group_name_H-M   'P 1'
#
loop_
_entity.id
_entity.type
_entity.pdbx_description
1 polymer ?
#
loop_
_entity_poly.entity_id
_entity_poly.type
_entity_poly.pdbx_seq_one_letter_code
_entity_poly.pdbx_strand_id
1 'polypeptide(L)'
;MSGNRRGRQKLETCASCGRAVPRGKAVEYSSRTHFTTDLKEDNVTYTGFIDQYYCISCAKHRKIFEKLKQQAQKRKEKREAYG
;
A
#
# COMPACT_ATOMS: atom_id res chain seq x y z
N MET A 1 22.63 -7.79 0.45
CA MET A 1 21.74 -8.05 1.59
C MET A 1 21.78 -6.86 2.54
N SER A 2 20.82 -5.93 2.47
CA SER A 2 20.85 -4.70 3.30
C SER A 2 20.29 -4.95 4.71
N GLY A 3 20.95 -5.84 5.46
CA GLY A 3 20.86 -5.90 6.92
C GLY A 3 21.59 -4.71 7.53
N ASN A 4 21.11 -3.48 7.28
CA ASN A 4 21.66 -2.30 7.93
C ASN A 4 21.38 -2.39 9.44
N ARG A 5 22.42 -2.17 10.25
CA ARG A 5 22.48 -2.07 11.72
C ARG A 5 21.43 -1.10 12.30
N ARG A 6 20.15 -1.42 12.18
CA ARG A 6 19.03 -0.66 12.75
C ARG A 6 18.56 -1.48 13.94
N GLY A 7 18.76 -0.95 15.15
CA GLY A 7 18.28 -1.55 16.39
C GLY A 7 16.76 -1.66 16.42
N ARG A 8 16.09 -0.95 17.34
CA ARG A 8 14.62 -0.96 17.38
C ARG A 8 14.04 -0.26 16.15
N GLN A 9 13.34 -1.01 15.30
CA GLN A 9 12.63 -0.45 14.14
C GLN A 9 11.26 0.12 14.56
N LYS A 10 10.79 1.14 13.83
CA LYS A 10 9.42 1.64 13.96
C LYS A 10 8.42 0.50 13.72
N LEU A 11 7.44 0.37 14.59
CA LEU A 11 6.33 -0.57 14.45
C LEU A 11 5.19 0.13 13.71
N GLU A 12 4.67 -0.49 12.66
CA GLU A 12 3.46 -0.08 11.97
C GLU A 12 2.31 -1.03 12.33
N THR A 13 1.10 -0.50 12.36
CA THR A 13 -0.09 -1.28 12.68
C THR A 13 -0.68 -1.89 11.42
N CYS A 14 -0.93 -3.20 11.42
CA CYS A 14 -1.60 -3.87 10.31
C CYS A 14 -3.04 -3.36 10.15
N ALA A 15 -3.38 -2.82 8.98
CA ALA A 15 -4.70 -2.29 8.67
C ALA A 15 -5.83 -3.35 8.70
N SER A 16 -5.51 -4.64 8.60
CA SER A 16 -6.51 -5.72 8.62
C SER A 16 -6.74 -6.36 9.98
N CYS A 17 -5.72 -6.48 10.82
CA CYS A 17 -5.81 -7.27 12.07
C CYS A 17 -5.25 -6.54 13.29
N GLY A 18 -4.79 -5.30 13.15
CA GLY A 18 -4.26 -4.50 14.26
C GLY A 18 -2.89 -4.94 14.79
N ARG A 19 -2.30 -6.02 14.28
CA ARG A 19 -0.99 -6.49 14.73
C ARG A 19 0.10 -5.44 14.48
N ALA A 20 0.94 -5.17 15.49
CA ALA A 20 2.14 -4.37 15.35
C ALA A 20 3.23 -5.16 14.59
N VAL A 21 3.73 -4.59 13.49
CA VAL A 21 4.72 -5.20 12.60
C VAL A 21 5.88 -4.24 12.42
N PRO A 22 7.15 -4.67 12.55
CA PRO A 22 8.29 -3.83 12.22
C PRO A 22 8.20 -3.31 10.78
N ARG A 23 8.50 -2.02 10.57
CA ARG A 23 8.37 -1.38 9.26
C ARG A 23 9.06 -2.13 8.13
N GLY A 24 10.24 -2.71 8.38
CA GLY A 24 10.97 -3.49 7.38
C GLY A 24 10.32 -4.84 7.02
N LYS A 25 9.40 -5.34 7.85
CA LYS A 25 8.66 -6.59 7.63
C LYS A 25 7.20 -6.35 7.20
N ALA A 26 6.71 -5.13 7.30
CA ALA A 26 5.37 -4.77 6.89
C ALA A 26 5.28 -4.72 5.36
N VAL A 27 4.18 -5.21 4.81
CA VAL A 27 3.88 -5.09 3.38
C VAL A 27 3.13 -3.79 3.17
N GLU A 28 3.74 -2.88 2.42
CA GLU A 28 3.15 -1.60 2.04
C GLU A 28 2.31 -1.76 0.77
N TYR A 29 1.07 -1.28 0.82
CA TYR A 29 0.15 -1.27 -0.31
C TYR A 29 -0.47 0.11 -0.45
N SER A 30 -0.03 0.84 -1.48
CA SER A 30 -0.58 2.13 -1.86
C SER A 30 -1.83 1.91 -2.72
N SER A 31 -3.00 2.30 -2.23
CA SER A 31 -4.25 2.27 -3.00
C SER A 31 -4.75 3.65 -3.29
N ARG A 32 -5.23 3.88 -4.52
CA ARG A 32 -5.93 5.13 -4.87
C ARG A 32 -7.32 5.10 -4.24
N THR A 33 -7.67 6.14 -3.51
CA THR A 33 -8.98 6.31 -2.90
C THR A 33 -9.64 7.57 -3.44
N HIS A 34 -10.93 7.44 -3.72
CA HIS A 34 -11.79 8.53 -4.13
C HIS A 34 -12.84 8.70 -3.04
N PHE A 35 -12.85 9.86 -2.40
CA PHE A 35 -13.92 10.26 -1.48
C PHE A 35 -14.74 11.34 -2.16
N THR A 36 -16.05 11.15 -2.16
CA THR A 36 -17.01 12.13 -2.67
C THR A 36 -18.05 12.32 -1.59
N THR A 37 -18.40 13.57 -1.30
CA THR A 37 -19.65 13.85 -0.60
C THR A 37 -20.83 13.55 -1.53
N ASP A 38 -22.03 13.28 -0.99
CA ASP A 38 -23.28 13.11 -1.75
C ASP A 38 -24.14 14.39 -1.68
N LEU A 39 -23.51 15.57 -1.76
CA LEU A 39 -24.17 16.86 -1.67
C LEU A 39 -24.51 17.36 -3.08
N LYS A 40 -25.77 17.72 -3.33
CA LYS A 40 -26.19 18.08 -4.70
C LYS A 40 -25.45 19.30 -5.27
N GLU A 41 -25.19 20.33 -4.46
CA GLU A 41 -24.64 21.61 -4.92
C GLU A 41 -23.18 21.83 -4.47
N ASP A 42 -22.80 21.45 -3.25
CA ASP A 42 -21.44 21.62 -2.71
C ASP A 42 -20.66 20.30 -2.63
N ASN A 43 -20.48 19.66 -3.79
CA ASN A 43 -19.75 18.41 -3.84
C ASN A 43 -18.24 18.61 -3.77
N VAL A 44 -17.64 18.17 -2.66
CA VAL A 44 -16.19 18.11 -2.50
C VAL A 44 -15.72 16.71 -2.88
N THR A 45 -14.85 16.66 -3.90
CA THR A 45 -14.24 15.41 -4.34
C THR A 45 -12.76 15.40 -3.95
N TYR A 46 -12.34 14.34 -3.25
CA TYR A 46 -10.95 14.10 -2.92
C TYR A 46 -10.47 12.85 -3.65
N THR A 47 -9.39 13.00 -4.39
CA THR A 47 -8.69 11.88 -5.01
C THR A 47 -7.27 11.85 -4.50
N GLY A 48 -6.90 10.76 -3.83
CA GLY A 48 -5.58 10.61 -3.24
C GLY A 48 -5.09 9.17 -3.22
N PHE A 49 -3.90 8.98 -2.67
CA PHE A 49 -3.35 7.67 -2.39
C PHE A 49 -3.24 7.50 -0.88
N ILE A 50 -3.63 6.32 -0.40
CA ILE A 50 -3.46 5.93 1.00
C ILE A 50 -2.51 4.74 1.04
N ASP A 51 -1.42 4.92 1.79
CA ASP A 51 -0.46 3.87 2.04
C ASP A 51 -0.89 3.06 3.26
N GLN A 52 -1.22 1.79 3.02
CA GLN A 52 -1.65 0.87 4.06
C GLN A 52 -0.58 -0.18 4.35
N TYR A 53 -0.37 -0.47 5.62
CA TYR A 53 0.57 -1.49 6.07
C TYR A 53 -0.16 -2.77 6.47
N TYR A 54 0.37 -3.90 6.02
CA TYR A 54 -0.19 -5.22 6.32
C TYR A 54 0.88 -6.15 6.90
N CYS A 55 0.47 -7.03 7.81
CA CYS A 55 1.29 -8.17 8.20
C CYS A 55 1.34 -9.19 7.06
N ILE A 56 2.38 -10.03 7.05
CA ILE A 56 2.64 -11.01 5.98
C ILE A 56 1.44 -11.94 5.75
N SER A 57 0.78 -12.39 6.83
CA SER A 57 -0.37 -13.28 6.76
C SER A 57 -1.58 -12.61 6.11
N CYS A 58 -1.95 -11.41 6.56
CA CYS A 58 -3.07 -10.65 5.97
C CYS A 58 -2.78 -10.25 4.52
N ALA A 59 -1.53 -9.93 4.21
CA ALA A 59 -1.12 -9.62 2.85
C ALA A 59 -1.28 -10.81 1.90
N LYS A 60 -0.96 -12.04 2.34
CA LYS A 60 -1.24 -13.27 1.57
C LYS A 60 -2.73 -13.51 1.41
N HIS A 61 -3.50 -13.47 2.50
CA HIS A 61 -4.95 -13.71 2.46
C HIS A 61 -5.68 -12.74 1.51
N ARG A 62 -5.26 -11.47 1.48
CA ARG A 62 -5.85 -10.42 0.63
C ARG A 62 -5.24 -10.34 -0.78
N LYS A 63 -4.36 -11.29 -1.14
CA LYS A 63 -3.64 -11.35 -2.43
C LYS A 63 -2.90 -10.04 -2.77
N ILE A 64 -2.36 -9.35 -1.77
CA ILE A 64 -1.67 -8.07 -1.95
C ILE A 64 -0.39 -8.25 -2.76
N PHE A 65 0.32 -9.36 -2.57
CA PHE A 65 1.52 -9.69 -3.35
C PHE A 65 1.23 -9.80 -4.85
N GLU A 66 0.12 -10.44 -5.23
CA GLU A 66 -0.29 -10.56 -6.63
C GLU A 66 -0.63 -9.19 -7.22
N LYS A 67 -1.36 -8.36 -6.46
CA LYS A 67 -1.68 -6.98 -6.87
C LYS A 67 -0.43 -6.14 -7.08
N LEU A 68 0.55 -6.22 -6.17
CA LEU A 68 1.83 -5.51 -6.30
C LEU A 68 2.63 -6.01 -7.51
N LYS A 69 2.63 -7.32 -7.78
CA LYS A 69 3.26 -7.89 -8.98
C LYS A 69 2.63 -7.33 -10.27
N GLN A 70 1.30 -7.32 -10.35
CA GLN A 70 0.58 -6.74 -11.49
C GLN A 70 0.87 -5.24 -11.65
N GLN A 71 0.91 -4.48 -10.54
CA GLN A 71 1.26 -3.06 -10.59
C GLN A 71 2.69 -2.84 -11.09
N ALA A 72 3.65 -3.63 -10.63
CA ALA A 72 5.03 -3.55 -11.08
C ALA A 72 5.16 -3.87 -12.58
N GLN A 73 4.45 -4.89 -13.06
CA GLN A 73 4.40 -5.25 -14.48
C GLN A 73 3.81 -4.12 -15.33
N LYS A 74 2.66 -3.56 -14.94
CA LYS A 74 2.06 -2.41 -15.64
C LYS A 74 2.98 -1.20 -15.68
N ARG A 75 3.72 -0.94 -14.60
CA ARG A 75 4.72 0.15 -14.55
C ARG A 75 5.88 -0.12 -15.51
N LYS A 76 6.33 -1.38 -15.62
CA LYS A 76 7.36 -1.80 -16.58
C LYS A 76 6.88 -1.62 -18.02
N GLU A 77 5.71 -2.13 -18.36
CA GLU A 77 5.11 -2.01 -19.69
C GLU A 77 4.94 -0.54 -20.10
N LYS A 78 4.44 0.32 -19.20
CA LYS A 78 4.38 1.77 -19.46
C LYS A 78 5.75 2.38 -19.70
N ARG A 79 6.76 2.00 -18.91
CA ARG A 79 8.12 2.52 -19.10
C ARG A 79 8.71 2.11 -20.45
N GLU A 80 8.41 0.91 -20.93
CA GLU A 80 8.84 0.40 -22.24
C GLU A 80 8.06 1.02 -23.40
N ALA A 81 6.80 1.41 -23.20
CA ALA A 81 5.98 2.05 -24.24
C ALA A 81 6.32 3.54 -24.47
N TYR A 82 6.83 4.23 -23.45
CA TYR A 82 7.16 5.67 -23.50
C TYR A 82 8.67 5.95 -23.55
N GLY A 83 9.52 4.93 -23.47
CA GLY A 83 10.98 5.04 -23.55
C GLY A 83 11.51 4.51 -24.87
#